data_AF-A0A0D1ZWT4-F1
#
_entry.id   AF-A0A0D1ZWT4-F1
#
_cell.length_a   1.000
_cell.length_b   1.000
_cell.length_c   1.000
_cell.angle_alpha   90.00
_cell.angle_beta   90.00
_cell.angle_gamma   90.00
#
_symmetry.space_group_name_H-M   'P 1'
#
loop_
_entity.id
_entity.type
_entity.pdbx_description
1 polymer ?
#
loop_
_entity_poly.entity_id
_entity_poly.type
_entity_poly.pdbx_seq_one_letter_code
_entity_poly.pdbx_strand_id
1 'polypeptide(L)'
;MAVYRKFLRDGEELADFAPSIANLTTSDLLSTNDRHRHQQPKSNEAAEEGDQEEGEGQTTNLADLILQRIAEKEAFEASRSAEQTQPFIGGGPMEDAVEIPMKVVEAFTKVGQLLSRYKSGPLPKPFKVLPTLPQWPDLLSITRPENWTPHAVYRATKIFISGPAATGQHFCETVLLDRVREDIQETKKLNVHLYNALKAAFYRPSAFFKGFLFPLVQSSCTLREAHIISSVLAKIKIPVLHSAAALLRLCEISAEQTANVNSEAAGAANIFIRVLLAKKYALPYKVVDGLVFHFLRFRASKEQDQEALGSKEAKLPVLWHQSLLIFAQTYRNEITEDQREALLDLLLVRGHKDIGPEVRRELLAGRNRAAADGQGGGEMQIDALERRDDGDDTMDMTR
;
A
#
# COMPACT_ATOMS: atom_id res chain seq x y z
N MET A 1 18.43 34.05 3.97
CA MET A 1 18.08 33.48 2.64
C MET A 1 19.23 33.44 1.61
N ALA A 2 20.49 33.73 1.97
CA ALA A 2 21.60 33.79 1.00
C ALA A 2 22.57 32.59 1.01
N VAL A 3 22.47 31.64 1.97
CA VAL A 3 23.49 30.59 2.16
C VAL A 3 23.11 29.25 1.50
N TYR A 4 21.88 29.09 1.00
CA TYR A 4 21.38 27.78 0.53
C TYR A 4 21.42 27.56 -1.00
N ARG A 5 21.91 28.53 -1.79
CA ARG A 5 21.95 28.40 -3.25
C ARG A 5 23.11 27.56 -3.81
N LYS A 6 24.03 27.06 -2.98
CA LYS A 6 25.27 26.38 -3.45
C LYS A 6 25.19 24.85 -3.53
N PHE A 7 24.04 24.23 -3.22
CA PHE A 7 23.92 22.77 -3.15
C PHE A 7 22.77 22.16 -3.96
N LEU A 8 22.12 22.94 -4.81
CA LEU A 8 21.09 22.44 -5.72
C LEU A 8 21.65 22.46 -7.15
N ARG A 9 21.57 21.33 -7.86
CA ARG A 9 21.73 21.30 -9.32
C ARG A 9 20.37 21.61 -9.95
N ASP A 10 20.40 22.35 -11.04
CA ASP A 10 19.24 22.91 -11.74
C ASP A 10 18.33 21.86 -12.38
N GLY A 11 17.02 22.14 -12.37
CA GLY A 11 16.03 21.59 -13.29
C GLY A 11 15.16 20.46 -12.74
N GLU A 12 13.98 20.80 -12.20
CA GLU A 12 12.68 20.13 -12.43
C GLU A 12 11.63 20.76 -11.50
N GLU A 13 10.90 21.75 -12.02
CA GLU A 13 9.63 22.21 -11.44
C GLU A 13 8.55 21.15 -11.72
N LEU A 14 7.79 20.75 -10.71
CA LEU A 14 6.79 19.69 -10.80
C LEU A 14 5.38 20.28 -10.62
N ALA A 15 4.93 21.03 -11.62
CA ALA A 15 3.51 21.18 -11.92
C ALA A 15 3.22 20.38 -13.21
N ASP A 16 1.98 19.91 -13.34
CA ASP A 16 1.46 19.08 -14.43
C ASP A 16 1.73 17.56 -14.34
N PHE A 17 0.84 16.86 -13.64
CA PHE A 17 0.06 15.76 -14.23
C PHE A 17 -0.93 15.20 -13.18
N ALA A 18 -2.14 15.74 -13.16
CA ALA A 18 -3.29 15.10 -12.54
C ALA A 18 -4.46 15.18 -13.52
N PRO A 19 -4.78 14.10 -14.26
CA PRO A 19 -6.03 14.08 -15.00
C PRO A 19 -7.19 13.75 -14.06
N SER A 20 -8.16 14.66 -14.09
CA SER A 20 -9.45 14.68 -13.39
C SER A 20 -10.27 13.39 -13.60
N ILE A 21 -10.94 12.93 -12.53
CA ILE A 21 -11.84 11.78 -12.48
C ILE A 21 -13.31 12.23 -12.69
N ALA A 22 -13.52 13.24 -13.51
CA ALA A 22 -14.85 13.72 -13.87
C ALA A 22 -14.99 13.58 -15.39
N ASN A 23 -15.58 12.45 -15.80
CA ASN A 23 -16.42 12.28 -16.99
C ASN A 23 -16.53 10.78 -17.20
N LEU A 24 -17.63 10.18 -16.74
CA LEU A 24 -18.32 9.02 -17.31
C LEU A 24 -19.48 8.66 -16.36
N THR A 25 -20.55 9.44 -16.43
CA THR A 25 -21.89 9.02 -16.00
C THR A 25 -22.75 8.81 -17.25
N THR A 26 -23.45 7.68 -17.22
CA THR A 26 -24.49 7.17 -18.12
C THR A 26 -25.63 8.15 -18.42
N SER A 27 -26.12 8.19 -19.67
CA SER A 27 -27.56 8.06 -20.03
C SER A 27 -27.80 8.13 -21.55
N ASP A 28 -28.37 7.05 -22.09
CA ASP A 28 -29.55 6.96 -22.96
C ASP A 28 -29.85 7.89 -24.18
N LEU A 29 -30.15 7.17 -25.27
CA LEU A 29 -31.28 7.28 -26.23
C LEU A 29 -31.29 8.26 -27.42
N LEU A 30 -31.53 7.64 -28.59
CA LEU A 30 -32.41 7.99 -29.75
C LEU A 30 -31.67 7.86 -31.11
N SER A 31 -31.98 6.84 -31.91
CA SER A 31 -33.11 6.71 -32.87
C SER A 31 -32.70 7.08 -34.31
N THR A 32 -32.86 6.15 -35.26
CA THR A 32 -33.59 6.40 -36.51
C THR A 32 -33.80 5.12 -37.34
N ASN A 33 -35.08 4.83 -37.61
CA ASN A 33 -35.71 4.47 -38.90
C ASN A 33 -35.16 3.28 -39.72
N ASP A 34 -35.94 2.42 -40.39
CA ASP A 34 -37.36 2.40 -40.76
C ASP A 34 -37.68 1.05 -41.47
N ARG A 35 -38.98 0.72 -41.54
CA ARG A 35 -39.73 0.02 -42.62
C ARG A 35 -39.89 -1.52 -42.73
N HIS A 36 -41.20 -1.85 -42.71
CA HIS A 36 -41.98 -2.84 -43.50
C HIS A 36 -41.95 -4.32 -43.05
N ARG A 37 -43.05 -5.10 -43.05
CA ARG A 37 -44.50 -4.93 -43.31
C ARG A 37 -45.16 -6.27 -42.92
N HIS A 38 -46.33 -6.22 -42.29
CA HIS A 38 -47.18 -7.37 -41.97
C HIS A 38 -47.65 -8.17 -43.21
N GLN A 39 -47.78 -9.51 -43.06
CA GLN A 39 -49.03 -10.22 -43.36
C GLN A 39 -49.06 -11.64 -42.75
N GLN A 40 -50.09 -11.89 -41.93
CA GLN A 40 -50.65 -13.22 -41.61
C GLN A 40 -51.59 -13.65 -42.75
N PRO A 41 -51.98 -14.94 -42.82
CA PRO A 41 -53.28 -15.33 -42.26
C PRO A 41 -53.32 -16.70 -41.55
N LYS A 42 -54.46 -16.91 -40.90
CA LYS A 42 -54.90 -17.99 -40.01
C LYS A 42 -55.28 -19.29 -40.74
N SER A 43 -55.33 -20.36 -39.93
CA SER A 43 -55.98 -21.66 -40.10
C SER A 43 -57.52 -21.60 -40.16
N ASN A 44 -58.19 -22.47 -40.95
CA ASN A 44 -59.12 -23.52 -40.48
C ASN A 44 -59.73 -24.37 -41.63
N GLU A 45 -60.16 -25.60 -41.27
CA GLU A 45 -61.15 -26.51 -41.93
C GLU A 45 -60.75 -27.20 -43.24
N ALA A 46 -61.26 -28.37 -43.66
CA ALA A 46 -61.84 -29.59 -43.08
C ALA A 46 -62.15 -30.53 -44.28
N ALA A 47 -62.07 -31.85 -44.10
CA ALA A 47 -62.65 -32.96 -44.90
C ALA A 47 -62.19 -33.22 -46.36
N GLU A 48 -61.71 -34.43 -46.66
CA GLU A 48 -62.41 -35.47 -47.47
C GLU A 48 -61.52 -36.70 -47.77
N GLU A 49 -62.18 -37.82 -48.04
CA GLU A 49 -61.74 -39.22 -48.11
C GLU A 49 -60.89 -39.58 -49.34
N GLY A 50 -60.15 -40.70 -49.27
CA GLY A 50 -59.55 -41.34 -50.45
C GLY A 50 -58.54 -42.45 -50.14
N ASP A 51 -58.99 -43.69 -50.28
CA ASP A 51 -58.30 -44.99 -50.22
C ASP A 51 -57.02 -45.10 -51.10
N GLN A 52 -55.95 -45.76 -50.61
CA GLN A 52 -55.20 -46.86 -51.28
C GLN A 52 -53.78 -47.12 -50.72
N GLU A 53 -53.41 -48.38 -50.86
CA GLU A 53 -52.32 -49.18 -50.30
C GLU A 53 -50.86 -48.82 -50.69
N GLU A 54 -49.95 -49.34 -49.84
CA GLU A 54 -48.56 -49.80 -50.08
C GLU A 54 -47.37 -48.81 -50.20
N GLY A 55 -46.34 -49.07 -49.38
CA GLY A 55 -44.95 -48.66 -49.64
C GLY A 55 -44.13 -48.27 -48.41
N GLU A 56 -43.48 -49.23 -47.77
CA GLU A 56 -42.49 -49.00 -46.70
C GLU A 56 -41.35 -48.06 -47.14
N GLY A 57 -41.19 -46.96 -46.39
CA GLY A 57 -40.00 -46.11 -46.43
C GLY A 57 -39.85 -45.40 -45.09
N GLN A 58 -39.04 -45.94 -44.20
CA GLN A 58 -38.67 -45.29 -42.94
C GLN A 58 -37.97 -43.96 -43.25
N THR A 59 -38.70 -42.85 -43.18
CA THR A 59 -38.10 -41.52 -43.11
C THR A 59 -37.57 -41.33 -41.69
N THR A 60 -36.27 -41.48 -41.52
CA THR A 60 -35.57 -41.18 -40.26
C THR A 60 -35.86 -39.72 -39.87
N ASN A 61 -36.56 -39.55 -38.75
CA ASN A 61 -36.97 -38.24 -38.26
C ASN A 61 -35.73 -37.49 -37.78
N LEU A 62 -35.45 -36.32 -38.37
CA LEU A 62 -34.26 -35.51 -38.08
C LEU A 62 -34.18 -35.13 -36.59
N ALA A 63 -35.34 -34.99 -35.93
CA ALA A 63 -35.42 -34.73 -34.49
C ALA A 63 -34.83 -35.88 -33.66
N ASP A 64 -35.07 -37.13 -34.06
CA ASP A 64 -34.55 -38.31 -33.37
C ASP A 64 -33.04 -38.44 -33.60
N LEU A 65 -32.56 -38.12 -34.81
CA LEU A 65 -31.13 -38.09 -35.12
C LEU A 65 -30.40 -37.00 -34.31
N ILE A 66 -31.04 -35.86 -34.08
CA ILE A 66 -30.50 -34.74 -33.29
C ILE A 66 -30.48 -35.10 -31.81
N LEU A 67 -31.57 -35.68 -31.29
CA LEU A 67 -31.65 -36.12 -29.89
C LEU A 67 -30.63 -37.22 -29.59
N GLN A 68 -30.45 -38.16 -30.53
CA GLN A 68 -29.43 -39.18 -30.44
C GLN A 68 -28.01 -38.57 -30.46
N ARG A 69 -27.75 -37.59 -31.33
CA ARG A 69 -26.45 -36.89 -31.36
C ARG A 69 -26.16 -36.07 -30.10
N ILE A 70 -27.18 -35.51 -29.46
CA ILE A 70 -27.03 -34.79 -28.19
C ILE A 70 -26.75 -35.79 -27.07
N ALA A 71 -27.50 -36.89 -27.00
CA ALA A 71 -27.28 -37.95 -26.01
C ALA A 71 -25.91 -38.62 -26.16
N GLU A 72 -25.45 -38.88 -27.38
CA GLU A 72 -24.11 -39.41 -27.65
C GLU A 72 -23.01 -38.42 -27.23
N LYS A 73 -23.21 -37.12 -27.44
CA LYS A 73 -22.26 -36.09 -27.04
C LYS A 73 -22.21 -35.91 -25.52
N GLU A 74 -23.36 -35.94 -24.86
CA GLU A 74 -23.46 -35.87 -23.39
C GLU A 74 -22.90 -37.14 -22.73
N ALA A 75 -23.14 -38.32 -23.30
CA ALA A 75 -22.55 -39.58 -22.84
C ALA A 75 -21.02 -39.61 -23.06
N PHE A 76 -20.53 -39.05 -24.16
CA PHE A 76 -19.10 -38.92 -24.43
C PHE A 76 -18.42 -37.88 -23.52
N GLU A 77 -19.12 -36.81 -23.14
CA GLU A 77 -18.63 -35.84 -22.15
C GLU A 77 -18.66 -36.44 -20.73
N ALA A 78 -19.69 -37.22 -20.39
CA ALA A 78 -19.83 -37.92 -19.12
C ALA A 78 -18.76 -39.02 -18.91
N SER A 79 -18.45 -39.80 -19.96
CA SER A 79 -17.37 -40.81 -19.90
C SER A 79 -15.98 -40.17 -19.78
N ARG A 80 -15.77 -39.02 -20.42
CA ARG A 80 -14.51 -38.27 -20.33
C ARG A 80 -14.28 -37.62 -18.98
N SER A 81 -15.35 -37.32 -18.23
CA SER A 81 -15.28 -36.90 -16.82
C SER A 81 -15.08 -38.06 -15.84
N ALA A 82 -15.42 -39.30 -16.21
CA ALA A 82 -15.27 -40.47 -15.33
C ALA A 82 -13.86 -41.10 -15.37
N GLU A 83 -13.09 -40.90 -16.45
CA GLU A 83 -11.75 -41.50 -16.63
C GLU A 83 -10.57 -40.58 -16.27
N GLN A 84 -10.80 -39.31 -15.93
CA GLN A 84 -9.71 -38.44 -15.44
C GLN A 84 -9.58 -38.53 -13.92
N THR A 85 -8.93 -39.60 -13.46
CA THR A 85 -8.25 -39.59 -12.15
C THR A 85 -7.14 -38.54 -12.23
N GLN A 86 -7.48 -37.30 -11.89
CA GLN A 86 -6.59 -36.14 -12.00
C GLN A 86 -5.33 -36.39 -11.14
N PRO A 87 -4.11 -36.16 -11.67
CA PRO A 87 -2.92 -36.17 -10.84
C PRO A 87 -3.00 -35.00 -9.85
N PHE A 88 -3.10 -35.34 -8.57
CA PHE A 88 -3.13 -34.42 -7.44
C PHE A 88 -1.81 -33.63 -7.39
N ILE A 89 -1.88 -32.32 -7.64
CA ILE A 89 -0.78 -31.38 -7.39
C ILE A 89 -1.25 -30.44 -6.28
N GLY A 90 -0.99 -30.82 -5.03
CA GLY A 90 -1.28 -30.03 -3.85
C GLY A 90 -0.69 -30.68 -2.60
N GLY A 91 -0.11 -29.91 -1.69
CA GLY A 91 0.38 -30.39 -0.40
C GLY A 91 -0.54 -29.90 0.70
N GLY A 92 -1.64 -30.60 0.97
CA GLY A 92 -2.59 -30.24 2.02
C GLY A 92 -3.63 -31.35 2.29
N PRO A 93 -4.25 -31.36 3.47
CA PRO A 93 -5.34 -32.30 3.80
C PRO A 93 -6.52 -32.13 2.83
N MET A 94 -7.16 -33.24 2.47
CA MET A 94 -8.17 -33.34 1.40
C MET A 94 -9.40 -32.44 1.63
N GLU A 95 -9.68 -32.04 2.87
CA GLU A 95 -10.83 -31.21 3.25
C GLU A 95 -10.68 -29.73 2.85
N ASP A 96 -9.45 -29.24 2.59
CA ASP A 96 -9.16 -27.86 2.16
C ASP A 96 -8.81 -27.76 0.66
N ALA A 97 -9.01 -28.83 -0.11
CA ALA A 97 -8.67 -28.86 -1.53
C ALA A 97 -9.65 -28.01 -2.35
N VAL A 98 -9.23 -26.79 -2.72
CA VAL A 98 -9.98 -25.92 -3.61
C VAL A 98 -9.88 -26.42 -5.05
N GLU A 99 -10.98 -26.93 -5.60
CA GLU A 99 -11.04 -27.38 -6.99
C GLU A 99 -11.07 -26.20 -7.95
N ILE A 100 -9.91 -25.88 -8.54
CA ILE A 100 -9.81 -24.89 -9.63
C ILE A 100 -10.01 -25.61 -10.96
N PRO A 101 -10.98 -25.21 -11.80
CA PRO A 101 -11.20 -25.84 -13.10
C PRO A 101 -9.93 -25.84 -13.98
N MET A 102 -9.59 -26.98 -14.60
CA MET A 102 -8.38 -27.14 -15.42
C MET A 102 -8.21 -26.04 -16.49
N LYS A 103 -9.30 -25.63 -17.15
CA LYS A 103 -9.29 -24.55 -18.15
C LYS A 103 -8.80 -23.21 -17.57
N VAL A 104 -9.14 -22.93 -16.31
CA VAL A 104 -8.71 -21.71 -15.60
C VAL A 104 -7.23 -21.81 -15.27
N VAL A 105 -6.77 -22.97 -14.80
CA VAL A 105 -5.35 -23.25 -14.53
C VAL A 105 -4.52 -23.07 -15.81
N GLU A 106 -4.94 -23.65 -16.93
CA GLU A 106 -4.26 -23.49 -18.22
C GLU A 106 -4.21 -22.02 -18.68
N ALA A 107 -5.32 -21.28 -18.51
CA ALA A 107 -5.40 -19.88 -18.88
C ALA A 107 -4.41 -19.02 -18.07
N PHE A 108 -4.39 -19.17 -16.74
CA PHE A 108 -3.48 -18.42 -15.88
C PHE A 108 -2.02 -18.87 -16.00
N THR A 109 -1.77 -20.13 -16.32
CA THR A 109 -0.42 -20.63 -16.67
C THR A 109 0.11 -19.91 -17.92
N LYS A 110 -0.71 -19.79 -18.98
CA LYS A 110 -0.36 -19.03 -20.19
C LYS A 110 -0.15 -17.54 -19.91
N VAL A 111 -0.92 -16.96 -18.99
CA VAL A 111 -0.70 -15.58 -18.51
C VAL A 111 0.67 -15.46 -17.86
N GLY A 112 1.06 -16.36 -16.97
CA GLY A 112 2.39 -16.37 -16.34
C GLY A 112 3.53 -16.43 -17.36
N GLN A 113 3.41 -17.30 -18.37
CA GLN A 113 4.38 -17.40 -19.48
C GLN A 113 4.48 -16.12 -20.33
N LEU A 114 3.43 -15.31 -20.39
CA LEU A 114 3.47 -14.00 -21.04
C LEU A 114 4.18 -12.96 -20.16
N LEU A 115 3.90 -12.98 -18.85
CA LEU A 115 4.48 -12.04 -17.88
C LEU A 115 6.00 -12.22 -17.69
N SER A 116 6.52 -13.45 -17.89
CA SER A 116 7.96 -13.74 -17.83
C SER A 116 8.78 -13.10 -18.97
N ARG A 117 8.13 -12.69 -20.05
CA ARG A 117 8.77 -11.98 -21.19
C ARG A 117 8.15 -10.60 -21.47
N TYR A 118 7.25 -10.13 -20.60
CA TYR A 118 6.57 -8.86 -20.77
C TYR A 118 7.55 -7.67 -20.71
N LYS A 119 7.34 -6.67 -21.56
CA LYS A 119 8.12 -5.42 -21.57
C LYS A 119 7.20 -4.20 -21.64
N SER A 120 6.28 -4.21 -22.60
CA SER A 120 5.38 -3.09 -22.88
C SER A 120 4.03 -3.60 -23.42
N GLY A 121 3.08 -2.70 -23.63
CA GLY A 121 1.74 -3.02 -24.13
C GLY A 121 0.72 -3.34 -23.03
N PRO A 122 -0.54 -3.61 -23.42
CA PRO A 122 -1.61 -3.93 -22.46
C PRO A 122 -1.38 -5.30 -21.82
N LEU A 123 -1.66 -5.40 -20.52
CA LEU A 123 -1.71 -6.69 -19.84
C LEU A 123 -2.94 -7.52 -20.28
N PRO A 124 -2.84 -8.87 -20.27
CA PRO A 124 -3.97 -9.75 -20.59
C PRO A 124 -5.22 -9.43 -19.75
N LYS A 125 -6.40 -9.47 -20.37
CA LYS A 125 -7.67 -9.23 -19.67
C LYS A 125 -7.85 -10.11 -18.43
N PRO A 126 -7.56 -11.44 -18.46
CA PRO A 126 -7.67 -12.29 -17.27
C PRO A 126 -6.82 -11.81 -16.10
N PHE A 127 -5.63 -11.28 -16.37
CA PHE A 127 -4.75 -10.76 -15.33
C PHE A 127 -5.28 -9.46 -14.71
N LYS A 128 -5.88 -8.57 -15.51
CA LYS A 128 -6.42 -7.29 -15.03
C LYS A 128 -7.59 -7.47 -14.07
N VAL A 129 -8.41 -8.50 -14.27
CA VAL A 129 -9.55 -8.81 -13.40
C VAL A 129 -9.17 -9.72 -12.23
N LEU A 130 -7.92 -10.20 -12.17
CA LEU A 130 -7.50 -11.15 -11.14
C LEU A 130 -7.80 -10.66 -9.70
N PRO A 131 -7.53 -9.39 -9.30
CA PRO A 131 -7.84 -8.93 -7.94
C PRO A 131 -9.31 -8.96 -7.53
N THR A 132 -10.24 -9.10 -8.49
CA THR A 132 -11.68 -9.13 -8.22
C THR A 132 -12.23 -10.55 -8.12
N LEU A 133 -11.41 -11.57 -8.34
CA LEU A 133 -11.82 -12.97 -8.29
C LEU A 133 -11.79 -13.47 -6.83
N PRO A 134 -12.70 -14.38 -6.41
CA PRO A 134 -12.73 -14.88 -5.03
C PRO A 134 -11.44 -15.61 -4.60
N GLN A 135 -10.89 -16.45 -5.48
CA GLN A 135 -9.69 -17.27 -5.24
C GLN A 135 -8.45 -16.66 -5.91
N TRP A 136 -8.39 -15.33 -5.94
CA TRP A 136 -7.28 -14.62 -6.59
C TRP A 136 -5.88 -14.97 -6.04
N PRO A 137 -5.66 -15.33 -4.76
CA PRO A 137 -4.31 -15.69 -4.28
C PRO A 137 -3.78 -16.97 -4.93
N ASP A 138 -4.62 -17.99 -5.09
CA ASP A 138 -4.24 -19.25 -5.74
C ASP A 138 -4.01 -19.03 -7.23
N LEU A 139 -4.90 -18.26 -7.87
CA LEU A 139 -4.75 -17.88 -9.28
C LEU A 139 -3.48 -17.05 -9.52
N LEU A 140 -3.11 -16.17 -8.58
CA LEU A 140 -1.85 -15.42 -8.61
C LEU A 140 -0.66 -16.39 -8.53
N SER A 141 -0.69 -17.35 -7.61
CA SER A 141 0.39 -18.35 -7.47
C SER A 141 0.58 -19.17 -8.74
N ILE A 142 -0.50 -19.55 -9.44
CA ILE A 142 -0.44 -20.26 -10.73
C ILE A 142 0.33 -19.46 -11.80
N THR A 143 0.25 -18.13 -11.76
CA THR A 143 0.97 -17.27 -12.73
C THR A 143 2.47 -17.14 -12.47
N ARG A 144 3.00 -17.79 -11.41
CA ARG A 144 4.42 -17.82 -11.04
C ARG A 144 5.08 -16.44 -10.95
N PRO A 145 4.71 -15.62 -9.94
CA PRO A 145 5.20 -14.25 -9.80
C PRO A 145 6.72 -14.11 -9.72
N GLU A 146 7.42 -15.13 -9.22
CA GLU A 146 8.88 -15.21 -9.15
C GLU A 146 9.55 -15.12 -10.54
N ASN A 147 8.85 -15.58 -11.58
CA ASN A 147 9.35 -15.61 -12.95
C ASN A 147 8.99 -14.34 -13.75
N TRP A 148 8.32 -13.36 -13.13
CA TRP A 148 7.90 -12.16 -13.83
C TRP A 148 9.05 -11.20 -14.10
N THR A 149 8.97 -10.52 -15.25
CA THR A 149 9.87 -9.40 -15.52
C THR A 149 9.63 -8.24 -14.55
N PRO A 150 10.65 -7.39 -14.28
CA PRO A 150 10.47 -6.15 -13.52
C PRO A 150 9.37 -5.23 -14.08
N HIS A 151 9.14 -5.28 -15.40
CA HIS A 151 8.10 -4.50 -16.09
C HIS A 151 6.71 -5.02 -15.72
N ALA A 152 6.54 -6.34 -15.68
CA ALA A 152 5.30 -6.99 -15.27
C ALA A 152 4.99 -6.69 -13.80
N VAL A 153 5.98 -6.79 -12.90
CA VAL A 153 5.81 -6.48 -11.47
C VAL A 153 5.35 -5.04 -11.26
N TYR A 154 5.92 -4.07 -11.98
CA TYR A 154 5.46 -2.69 -11.92
C TYR A 154 3.99 -2.53 -12.33
N ARG A 155 3.58 -3.15 -13.43
CA ARG A 155 2.19 -3.07 -13.92
C ARG A 155 1.22 -3.83 -13.02
N ALA A 156 1.62 -4.99 -12.52
CA ALA A 156 0.87 -5.77 -11.55
C ALA A 156 0.65 -4.95 -10.28
N THR A 157 1.70 -4.31 -9.74
CA THR A 157 1.59 -3.47 -8.53
C THR A 157 0.49 -2.42 -8.70
N LYS A 158 0.42 -1.73 -9.86
CA LYS A 158 -0.65 -0.75 -10.12
C LYS A 158 -2.06 -1.36 -10.08
N ILE A 159 -2.22 -2.59 -10.60
CA ILE A 159 -3.50 -3.30 -10.62
C ILE A 159 -3.91 -3.73 -9.22
N PHE A 160 -3.03 -4.43 -8.49
CA PHE A 160 -3.36 -4.97 -7.16
C PHE A 160 -3.57 -3.88 -6.11
N ILE A 161 -2.79 -2.79 -6.16
CA ILE A 161 -2.93 -1.67 -5.23
C ILE A 161 -4.25 -0.92 -5.45
N SER A 162 -4.80 -0.94 -6.67
CA SER A 162 -6.11 -0.35 -6.97
C SER A 162 -7.30 -1.21 -6.53
N GLY A 163 -7.09 -2.51 -6.26
CA GLY A 163 -8.13 -3.44 -5.78
C GLY A 163 -8.52 -3.23 -4.31
N PRO A 164 -9.14 -4.20 -3.62
CA PRO A 164 -9.42 -4.12 -2.19
C PRO A 164 -8.18 -3.98 -1.30
N ALA A 165 -8.32 -3.41 -0.09
CA ALA A 165 -7.19 -3.13 0.81
C ALA A 165 -6.37 -4.37 1.16
N ALA A 166 -7.04 -5.47 1.49
CA ALA A 166 -6.42 -6.76 1.80
C ALA A 166 -5.62 -7.31 0.60
N THR A 167 -6.18 -7.20 -0.61
CA THR A 167 -5.53 -7.65 -1.85
C THR A 167 -4.22 -6.92 -2.12
N GLY A 168 -4.22 -5.59 -1.96
CA GLY A 168 -3.00 -4.79 -2.10
C GLY A 168 -1.95 -5.13 -1.05
N GLN A 169 -2.36 -5.35 0.21
CA GLN A 169 -1.44 -5.73 1.29
C GLN A 169 -0.81 -7.09 1.01
N HIS A 170 -1.61 -8.11 0.69
CA HIS A 170 -1.13 -9.46 0.40
C HIS A 170 -0.19 -9.45 -0.82
N PHE A 171 -0.52 -8.72 -1.90
CA PHE A 171 0.38 -8.58 -3.04
C PHE A 171 1.73 -7.92 -2.66
N CYS A 172 1.70 -6.90 -1.79
CA CYS A 172 2.92 -6.29 -1.29
C CYS A 172 3.79 -7.28 -0.50
N GLU A 173 3.16 -8.15 0.26
CA GLU A 173 3.81 -9.13 1.15
C GLU A 173 4.36 -10.34 0.40
N THR A 174 3.59 -10.93 -0.52
CA THR A 174 3.94 -12.21 -1.16
C THR A 174 4.64 -12.06 -2.51
N VAL A 175 4.57 -10.89 -3.15
CA VAL A 175 5.17 -10.68 -4.48
C VAL A 175 6.16 -9.53 -4.47
N LEU A 176 5.73 -8.33 -4.04
CA LEU A 176 6.57 -7.15 -4.17
C LEU A 176 7.78 -7.20 -3.21
N LEU A 177 7.58 -7.65 -1.98
CA LEU A 177 8.62 -7.77 -0.97
C LEU A 177 9.74 -8.70 -1.45
N ASP A 178 9.41 -9.95 -1.75
CA ASP A 178 10.39 -10.97 -2.14
C ASP A 178 11.14 -10.56 -3.40
N ARG A 179 10.43 -10.08 -4.43
CA ARG A 179 11.07 -9.66 -5.68
C ARG A 179 12.06 -8.51 -5.49
N VAL A 180 11.75 -7.56 -4.61
CA VAL A 180 12.65 -6.43 -4.32
C VAL A 180 13.87 -6.89 -3.53
N ARG A 181 13.69 -7.80 -2.56
CA ARG A 181 14.80 -8.36 -1.78
C ARG A 181 15.76 -9.15 -2.67
N GLU A 182 15.23 -10.02 -3.53
CA GLU A 182 16.02 -10.79 -4.50
C GLU A 182 16.86 -9.90 -5.41
N ASP A 183 16.25 -8.88 -6.04
CA ASP A 183 16.94 -7.99 -6.98
C ASP A 183 18.08 -7.20 -6.29
N ILE A 184 17.86 -6.78 -5.04
CA ILE A 184 18.88 -6.11 -4.22
C ILE A 184 19.97 -7.09 -3.78
N GLN A 185 19.61 -8.32 -3.43
CA GLN A 185 20.56 -9.35 -3.02
C GLN A 185 21.48 -9.74 -4.18
N GLU A 186 20.93 -9.90 -5.38
CA GLU A 186 21.65 -10.29 -6.58
C GLU A 186 22.49 -9.13 -7.15
N THR A 187 21.86 -7.99 -7.45
CA THR A 187 22.52 -6.91 -8.20
C THR A 187 23.20 -5.87 -7.31
N LYS A 188 22.93 -5.90 -5.99
CA LYS A 188 23.30 -4.85 -5.02
C LYS A 188 22.74 -3.46 -5.34
N LYS A 189 21.84 -3.37 -6.32
CA LYS A 189 21.08 -2.19 -6.75
C LYS A 189 19.61 -2.58 -6.85
N LEU A 190 18.75 -1.64 -7.21
CA LEU A 190 17.34 -1.96 -7.48
C LEU A 190 16.98 -1.52 -8.89
N ASN A 191 16.38 -2.43 -9.64
CA ASN A 191 15.86 -2.16 -10.97
C ASN A 191 14.87 -0.98 -10.95
N VAL A 192 14.95 -0.10 -11.95
CA VAL A 192 14.12 1.11 -12.04
C VAL A 192 12.61 0.80 -12.07
N HIS A 193 12.20 -0.32 -12.65
CA HIS A 193 10.79 -0.71 -12.68
C HIS A 193 10.30 -1.19 -11.32
N LEU A 194 11.14 -1.90 -10.56
CA LEU A 194 10.83 -2.27 -9.17
C LEU A 194 10.83 -1.03 -8.27
N TYR A 195 11.75 -0.08 -8.49
CA TYR A 195 11.71 1.21 -7.80
C TYR A 195 10.40 1.97 -8.07
N ASN A 196 9.95 1.99 -9.32
CA ASN A 196 8.67 2.58 -9.68
C ASN A 196 7.47 1.78 -9.15
N ALA A 197 7.60 0.47 -8.97
CA ALA A 197 6.61 -0.37 -8.31
C ALA A 197 6.45 0.03 -6.83
N LEU A 198 7.55 0.22 -6.11
CA LEU A 198 7.53 0.73 -4.74
C LEU A 198 6.86 2.11 -4.66
N LYS A 199 7.17 3.02 -5.60
CA LYS A 199 6.48 4.32 -5.69
C LYS A 199 4.97 4.16 -5.94
N ALA A 200 4.57 3.24 -6.80
CA ALA A 200 3.16 2.98 -7.11
C ALA A 200 2.40 2.34 -5.93
N ALA A 201 3.07 1.55 -5.09
CA ALA A 201 2.48 0.97 -3.88
C ALA A 201 1.98 2.06 -2.90
N PHE A 202 2.54 3.26 -2.93
CA PHE A 202 2.10 4.39 -2.11
C PHE A 202 0.77 5.02 -2.53
N TYR A 203 0.15 4.59 -3.64
CA TYR A 203 -1.27 4.91 -3.86
C TYR A 203 -2.17 4.35 -2.74
N ARG A 204 -1.69 3.34 -2.00
CA ARG A 204 -2.31 2.89 -0.75
C ARG A 204 -1.26 2.70 0.35
N PRO A 205 -0.95 3.74 1.14
CA PRO A 205 0.10 3.68 2.16
C PRO A 205 -0.06 2.55 3.17
N SER A 206 -1.29 2.24 3.61
CA SER A 206 -1.55 1.14 4.55
C SER A 206 -1.10 -0.23 4.02
N ALA A 207 -1.30 -0.48 2.72
CA ALA A 207 -0.86 -1.73 2.10
C ALA A 207 0.67 -1.82 2.04
N PHE A 208 1.34 -0.72 1.68
CA PHE A 208 2.79 -0.66 1.69
C PHE A 208 3.37 -0.86 3.10
N PHE A 209 2.86 -0.16 4.12
CA PHE A 209 3.43 -0.27 5.45
C PHE A 209 3.25 -1.67 6.04
N LYS A 210 2.03 -2.21 6.00
CA LYS A 210 1.71 -3.51 6.60
C LYS A 210 2.23 -4.69 5.78
N GLY A 211 2.16 -4.61 4.45
CA GLY A 211 2.55 -5.70 3.56
C GLY A 211 4.01 -5.64 3.12
N PHE A 212 4.68 -4.49 3.17
CA PHE A 212 6.06 -4.37 2.68
C PHE A 212 7.02 -3.90 3.78
N LEU A 213 6.82 -2.72 4.37
CA LEU A 213 7.83 -2.11 5.24
C LEU A 213 8.01 -2.86 6.56
N PHE A 214 6.93 -3.19 7.28
CA PHE A 214 7.06 -3.86 8.58
C PHE A 214 7.61 -5.29 8.44
N PRO A 215 7.11 -6.15 7.52
CA PRO A 215 7.70 -7.47 7.32
C PRO A 215 9.17 -7.43 6.90
N LEU A 216 9.56 -6.45 6.07
CA LEU A 216 10.96 -6.21 5.72
C LEU A 216 11.81 -5.96 6.97
N VAL A 217 11.40 -5.01 7.81
CA VAL A 217 12.17 -4.62 9.00
C VAL A 217 12.18 -5.73 10.05
N GLN A 218 11.08 -6.46 10.25
CA GLN A 218 10.97 -7.50 11.27
C GLN A 218 11.80 -8.77 10.97
N SER A 219 12.00 -9.12 9.70
CA SER A 219 12.71 -10.34 9.33
C SER A 219 14.23 -10.20 9.43
N SER A 220 14.84 -9.43 8.53
CA SER A 220 16.31 -9.30 8.43
C SER A 220 16.69 -8.18 7.46
N CYS A 221 16.13 -6.99 7.64
CA CYS A 221 16.43 -5.85 6.77
C CYS A 221 17.91 -5.44 6.87
N THR A 222 18.61 -5.53 5.74
CA THR A 222 19.99 -5.07 5.62
C THR A 222 20.06 -3.55 5.48
N LEU A 223 21.21 -2.95 5.83
CA LEU A 223 21.43 -1.51 5.66
C LEU A 223 21.28 -1.05 4.20
N ARG A 224 21.61 -1.92 3.24
CA ARG A 224 21.48 -1.63 1.80
C ARG A 224 20.03 -1.59 1.35
N GLU A 225 19.22 -2.58 1.74
CA GLU A 225 17.78 -2.55 1.52
C GLU A 225 17.18 -1.29 2.15
N ALA A 226 17.48 -1.03 3.42
CA ALA A 226 16.99 0.14 4.14
C ALA A 226 17.34 1.46 3.42
N HIS A 227 18.56 1.60 2.91
CA HIS A 227 18.98 2.80 2.18
C HIS A 227 18.18 2.99 0.87
N ILE A 228 18.00 1.93 0.08
CA ILE A 228 17.27 1.99 -1.19
C ILE A 228 15.79 2.31 -0.93
N ILE A 229 15.14 1.58 -0.02
CA ILE A 229 13.71 1.75 0.27
C ILE A 229 13.43 3.10 0.94
N SER A 230 14.30 3.55 1.85
CA SER A 230 14.14 4.86 2.49
C SER A 230 14.24 6.02 1.48
N SER A 231 14.97 5.85 0.37
CA SER A 231 14.97 6.84 -0.72
C SER A 231 13.59 7.00 -1.37
N VAL A 232 12.78 5.93 -1.44
CA VAL A 232 11.39 6.00 -1.94
C VAL A 232 10.53 6.79 -0.95
N LEU A 233 10.63 6.47 0.35
CA LEU A 233 9.91 7.19 1.41
C LEU A 233 10.23 8.68 1.38
N ALA A 234 11.51 9.05 1.20
CA ALA A 234 11.93 10.44 1.14
C ALA A 234 11.28 11.21 -0.02
N LYS A 235 11.08 10.56 -1.18
CA LYS A 235 10.51 11.20 -2.39
C LYS A 235 8.98 11.26 -2.39
N ILE A 236 8.29 10.29 -1.80
CA ILE A 236 6.83 10.22 -1.86
C ILE A 236 6.19 11.07 -0.76
N LYS A 237 5.10 11.78 -1.08
CA LYS A 237 4.24 12.44 -0.09
C LYS A 237 3.34 11.40 0.59
N ILE A 238 3.50 11.24 1.89
CA ILE A 238 2.75 10.25 2.69
C ILE A 238 1.73 11.00 3.55
N PRO A 239 0.45 10.58 3.61
CA PRO A 239 -0.52 11.18 4.51
C PRO A 239 -0.09 11.09 5.99
N VAL A 240 -0.33 12.16 6.75
CA VAL A 240 0.20 12.34 8.12
C VAL A 240 -0.15 11.17 9.05
N LEU A 241 -1.42 10.75 9.10
CA LEU A 241 -1.85 9.67 9.99
C LEU A 241 -1.16 8.33 9.69
N HIS A 242 -0.93 8.03 8.41
CA HIS A 242 -0.23 6.81 8.00
C HIS A 242 1.25 6.88 8.38
N SER A 243 1.88 8.04 8.18
CA SER A 243 3.26 8.28 8.58
C SER A 243 3.44 8.20 10.11
N ALA A 244 2.49 8.73 10.88
CA ALA A 244 2.50 8.72 12.33
C ALA A 244 2.35 7.29 12.89
N ALA A 245 1.40 6.51 12.35
CA ALA A 245 1.24 5.10 12.72
C ALA A 245 2.48 4.28 12.34
N ALA A 246 3.08 4.54 11.17
CA ALA A 246 4.29 3.85 10.75
C ALA A 246 5.51 4.18 11.64
N LEU A 247 5.67 5.44 12.04
CA LEU A 247 6.71 5.85 12.99
C LEU A 247 6.58 5.10 14.32
N LEU A 248 5.39 5.08 14.90
CA LEU A 248 5.16 4.39 16.17
C LEU A 248 5.47 2.89 16.05
N ARG A 249 4.99 2.23 14.99
CA ARG A 249 5.26 0.80 14.77
C ARG A 249 6.74 0.51 14.54
N LEU A 250 7.48 1.39 13.85
CA LEU A 250 8.93 1.25 13.70
C LEU A 250 9.67 1.41 15.03
N CYS A 251 9.22 2.31 15.91
CA CYS A 251 9.77 2.47 17.25
C CYS A 251 9.55 1.21 18.12
N GLU A 252 8.40 0.55 17.98
CA GLU A 252 8.08 -0.73 18.61
C GLU A 252 8.95 -1.87 18.06
N ILE A 253 9.02 -2.05 16.73
CA ILE A 253 9.85 -3.09 16.12
C ILE A 253 11.33 -2.90 16.51
N SER A 254 11.81 -1.65 16.51
CA SER A 254 13.16 -1.32 16.98
C SER A 254 13.36 -1.68 18.46
N ALA A 255 12.32 -1.58 19.30
CA ALA A 255 12.36 -2.04 20.69
C ALA A 255 12.61 -3.54 20.80
N GLU A 256 11.79 -4.31 20.08
CA GLU A 256 11.83 -5.77 20.05
C GLU A 256 13.20 -6.27 19.59
N GLN A 257 13.82 -5.58 18.61
CA GLN A 257 15.12 -5.94 18.06
C GLN A 257 16.31 -5.52 18.93
N THR A 258 16.20 -4.40 19.64
CA THR A 258 17.28 -3.93 20.53
C THR A 258 17.43 -4.81 21.77
N ALA A 259 16.34 -5.45 22.21
CA ALA A 259 16.39 -6.44 23.30
C ALA A 259 17.03 -7.77 22.87
N ASN A 260 17.01 -8.10 21.58
CA ASN A 260 17.39 -9.40 21.04
C ASN A 260 18.59 -9.29 20.08
N VAL A 261 19.82 -9.07 20.58
CA VAL A 261 21.15 -9.37 19.97
C VAL A 261 21.40 -8.96 18.48
N ASN A 262 20.48 -8.28 17.79
CA ASN A 262 20.57 -7.95 16.37
C ASN A 262 20.76 -6.45 16.15
N SER A 263 22.00 -5.98 16.42
CA SER A 263 22.40 -4.57 16.27
C SER A 263 22.18 -4.03 14.84
N GLU A 264 22.33 -4.87 13.81
CA GLU A 264 22.13 -4.44 12.41
C GLU A 264 20.65 -4.19 12.06
N ALA A 265 19.73 -5.04 12.54
CA ALA A 265 18.30 -4.89 12.27
C ALA A 265 17.74 -3.61 12.93
N ALA A 266 18.19 -3.33 14.16
CA ALA A 266 17.90 -2.07 14.85
C ALA A 266 18.44 -0.85 14.05
N GLY A 267 19.61 -0.99 13.43
CA GLY A 267 20.20 0.02 12.55
C GLY A 267 19.33 0.31 11.31
N ALA A 268 18.74 -0.71 10.69
CA ALA A 268 17.87 -0.55 9.53
C ALA A 268 16.56 0.20 9.87
N ALA A 269 15.92 -0.13 10.99
CA ALA A 269 14.73 0.58 11.47
C ALA A 269 15.01 2.08 11.69
N ASN A 270 16.17 2.42 12.27
CA ASN A 270 16.57 3.80 12.53
C ASN A 270 16.71 4.65 11.25
N ILE A 271 17.09 4.04 10.11
CA ILE A 271 17.13 4.73 8.82
C ILE A 271 15.72 5.19 8.40
N PHE A 272 14.72 4.32 8.56
CA PHE A 272 13.33 4.63 8.23
C PHE A 272 12.73 5.66 9.18
N ILE A 273 12.99 5.54 10.49
CA ILE A 273 12.56 6.52 11.51
C ILE A 273 13.12 7.91 11.14
N ARG A 274 14.41 8.01 10.81
CA ARG A 274 15.04 9.28 10.39
C ARG A 274 14.34 9.91 9.20
N VAL A 275 14.06 9.12 8.17
CA VAL A 275 13.45 9.62 6.93
C VAL A 275 12.00 10.06 7.14
N LEU A 276 11.24 9.35 7.97
CA LEU A 276 9.88 9.76 8.33
C LEU A 276 9.88 11.00 9.22
N LEU A 277 10.82 11.13 10.17
CA LEU A 277 11.01 12.36 10.95
C LEU A 277 11.37 13.56 10.06
N ALA A 278 12.21 13.34 9.04
CA ALA A 278 12.61 14.38 8.09
C ALA A 278 11.44 14.94 7.26
N LYS A 279 10.27 14.27 7.26
CA LYS A 279 9.03 14.82 6.67
C LYS A 279 8.42 15.96 7.47
N LYS A 280 8.78 16.10 8.75
CA LYS A 280 8.35 17.19 9.65
C LYS A 280 6.83 17.39 9.67
N TYR A 281 6.07 16.30 9.71
CA TYR A 281 4.61 16.37 9.87
C TYR A 281 4.23 16.72 11.30
N ALA A 282 3.04 17.29 11.49
CA ALA A 282 2.45 17.38 12.82
C ALA A 282 2.11 15.97 13.34
N LEU A 283 2.73 15.56 14.44
CA LEU A 283 2.55 14.22 15.00
C LEU A 283 1.61 14.26 16.21
N PRO A 284 0.73 13.26 16.38
CA PRO A 284 -0.03 13.10 17.63
C PRO A 284 0.91 12.90 18.82
N TYR A 285 0.52 13.41 20.01
CA TYR A 285 1.35 13.32 21.22
C TYR A 285 1.80 11.90 21.56
N LYS A 286 0.93 10.90 21.39
CA LYS A 286 1.28 9.49 21.58
C LYS A 286 2.49 9.06 20.74
N VAL A 287 2.64 9.57 19.53
CA VAL A 287 3.76 9.25 18.64
C VAL A 287 5.02 9.99 19.07
N VAL A 288 4.88 11.25 19.52
CA VAL A 288 5.98 12.02 20.11
C VAL A 288 6.52 11.32 21.35
N ASP A 289 5.64 10.89 22.26
CA ASP A 289 6.02 10.14 23.46
C ASP A 289 6.72 8.82 23.08
N GLY A 290 6.20 8.09 22.08
CA GLY A 290 6.84 6.89 21.54
C GLY A 290 8.25 7.13 20.98
N LEU A 291 8.47 8.28 20.33
CA LEU A 291 9.80 8.69 19.85
C LEU A 291 10.74 9.04 21.01
N VAL A 292 10.26 9.73 22.05
CA VAL A 292 11.03 10.01 23.26
C VAL A 292 11.49 8.70 23.90
N PHE A 293 10.57 7.74 24.11
CA PHE A 293 10.91 6.42 24.64
C PHE A 293 11.90 5.67 23.75
N HIS A 294 11.74 5.76 22.43
CA HIS A 294 12.69 5.19 21.49
C HIS A 294 14.11 5.76 21.67
N PHE A 295 14.29 7.07 21.86
CA PHE A 295 15.61 7.65 22.09
C PHE A 295 16.17 7.30 23.47
N LEU A 296 15.36 7.38 24.53
CA LEU A 296 15.80 7.14 25.90
C LEU A 296 16.27 5.69 26.13
N ARG A 297 15.81 4.73 25.33
CA ARG A 297 16.25 3.33 25.44
C ARG A 297 17.76 3.14 25.29
N PHE A 298 18.42 4.01 24.52
CA PHE A 298 19.85 3.94 24.26
C PHE A 298 20.70 4.49 25.43
N ARG A 299 20.05 5.01 26.49
CA ARG A 299 20.70 5.37 27.76
C ARG A 299 21.27 4.11 28.44
N ALA A 300 20.46 3.05 28.56
CA ALA A 300 20.79 1.83 29.31
C ALA A 300 21.79 0.90 28.60
N SER A 301 21.90 0.95 27.26
CA SER A 301 22.83 0.11 26.50
C SER A 301 24.30 0.33 26.89
N LYS A 302 24.63 1.37 27.67
CA LYS A 302 26.02 1.62 28.12
C LYS A 302 26.45 0.66 29.23
N GLU A 303 25.52 0.19 30.03
CA GLU A 303 25.78 -0.68 31.19
C GLU A 303 25.84 -2.15 30.75
N GLN A 304 24.95 -2.58 29.86
CA GLN A 304 24.96 -3.95 29.31
C GLN A 304 26.19 -4.24 28.44
N ASP A 305 26.67 -3.26 27.66
CA ASP A 305 27.89 -3.40 26.83
C ASP A 305 29.19 -3.39 27.65
N GLN A 306 29.16 -3.00 28.94
CA GLN A 306 30.34 -3.07 29.81
C GLN A 306 30.58 -4.49 30.38
N GLU A 307 29.53 -5.29 30.56
CA GLU A 307 29.65 -6.65 31.11
C GLU A 307 29.99 -7.70 30.04
N ALA A 308 29.70 -7.44 28.77
CA ALA A 308 29.98 -8.32 27.64
C ALA A 308 31.24 -7.89 26.88
N LEU A 309 32.43 -8.28 27.37
CA LEU A 309 33.72 -8.28 26.66
C LEU A 309 34.14 -6.96 25.99
N GLY A 310 35.05 -6.20 26.64
CA GLY A 310 36.23 -5.55 26.05
C GLY A 310 36.17 -4.89 24.66
N SER A 311 35.00 -4.46 24.20
CA SER A 311 34.78 -3.97 22.84
C SER A 311 34.66 -2.45 22.86
N LYS A 312 35.49 -1.83 22.01
CA LYS A 312 35.56 -0.37 21.77
C LYS A 312 34.17 0.27 21.86
N GLU A 313 34.01 1.20 22.81
CA GLU A 313 32.92 2.18 22.93
C GLU A 313 31.81 1.98 21.89
N ALA A 314 30.66 1.38 22.25
CA ALA A 314 29.50 1.27 21.37
C ALA A 314 28.94 2.68 21.06
N LYS A 315 29.62 3.41 20.16
CA LYS A 315 29.24 4.73 19.68
C LYS A 315 28.03 4.55 18.79
N LEU A 316 26.96 5.27 19.11
CA LEU A 316 25.76 5.27 18.29
C LEU A 316 26.09 5.83 16.89
N PRO A 317 25.48 5.28 15.82
CA PRO A 317 25.73 5.77 14.47
C PRO A 317 25.36 7.26 14.33
N VAL A 318 26.09 7.99 13.47
CA VAL A 318 25.81 9.40 13.16
C VAL A 318 24.35 9.61 12.73
N LEU A 319 23.77 8.66 11.99
CA LEU A 319 22.37 8.71 11.57
C LEU A 319 21.39 8.77 12.75
N TRP A 320 21.69 8.12 13.88
CA TRP A 320 20.86 8.19 15.08
C TRP A 320 20.88 9.60 15.69
N HIS A 321 22.07 10.21 15.81
CA HIS A 321 22.19 11.59 16.29
C HIS A 321 21.49 12.59 15.35
N GLN A 322 21.56 12.36 14.04
CA GLN A 322 20.81 13.15 13.06
C GLN A 322 19.29 13.00 13.23
N SER A 323 18.79 11.80 13.51
CA SER A 323 17.36 11.59 13.84
C SER A 323 16.95 12.37 15.08
N LEU A 324 17.76 12.32 16.14
CA LEU A 324 17.51 13.05 17.38
C LEU A 324 17.54 14.57 17.16
N LEU A 325 18.44 15.06 16.32
CA LEU A 325 18.48 16.49 15.96
C LEU A 325 17.22 16.91 15.20
N ILE A 326 16.77 16.13 14.20
CA ILE A 326 15.53 16.44 13.47
C ILE A 326 14.35 16.45 14.44
N PHE A 327 14.31 15.51 15.38
CA PHE A 327 13.29 15.46 16.43
C PHE A 327 13.29 16.75 17.27
N ALA A 328 14.44 17.15 17.82
CA ALA A 328 14.55 18.36 18.63
C ALA A 328 14.20 19.64 17.82
N GLN A 329 14.66 19.74 16.57
CA GLN A 329 14.33 20.88 15.71
C GLN A 329 12.85 21.01 15.37
N THR A 330 12.10 19.91 15.38
CA THR A 330 10.72 19.88 14.90
C THR A 330 9.71 19.83 16.05
N TYR A 331 10.00 19.02 17.09
CA TYR A 331 9.04 18.67 18.14
C TYR A 331 9.45 19.16 19.54
N ARG A 332 10.43 20.07 19.67
CA ARG A 332 10.85 20.64 20.97
C ARG A 332 9.74 21.28 21.82
N ASN A 333 8.64 21.68 21.18
CA ASN A 333 7.47 22.29 21.84
C ASN A 333 6.37 21.26 22.17
N GLU A 334 6.49 20.03 21.66
CA GLU A 334 5.47 18.98 21.77
C GLU A 334 5.79 17.96 22.89
N ILE A 335 6.89 18.17 23.61
CA ILE A 335 7.39 17.33 24.71
C ILE A 335 7.14 17.98 26.08
N THR A 336 7.05 17.14 27.11
CA THR A 336 6.98 17.60 28.51
C THR A 336 8.36 17.99 29.04
N GLU A 337 8.41 18.70 30.18
CA GLU A 337 9.67 19.06 30.81
C GLU A 337 10.46 17.84 31.30
N ASP A 338 9.81 16.87 31.94
CA ASP A 338 10.45 15.61 32.35
C ASP A 338 11.08 14.85 31.17
N GLN A 339 10.39 14.83 30.02
CA GLN A 339 10.91 14.23 28.80
C GLN A 339 12.13 15.01 28.27
N ARG A 340 12.10 16.34 28.35
CA ARG A 340 13.21 17.21 27.94
C ARG A 340 14.44 16.97 28.81
N GLU A 341 14.28 16.95 30.13
CA GLU A 341 15.36 16.67 31.08
C GLU A 341 15.98 15.29 30.83
N ALA A 342 15.15 14.26 30.65
CA ALA A 342 15.63 12.91 30.33
C ALA A 342 16.42 12.84 29.01
N LEU A 343 16.03 13.62 28.00
CA LEU A 343 16.78 13.72 26.73
C LEU A 343 18.09 14.51 26.88
N LEU A 344 18.14 15.51 27.76
CA LEU A 344 19.37 16.23 28.09
C LEU A 344 20.36 15.32 28.83
N ASP A 345 19.89 14.52 29.78
CA ASP A 345 20.67 13.47 30.43
C ASP A 345 21.25 12.47 29.41
N LEU A 346 20.44 12.05 28.44
CA LEU A 346 20.88 11.17 27.37
C LEU A 346 22.04 11.76 26.57
N LEU A 347 22.04 13.08 26.32
CA LEU A 347 23.15 13.76 25.63
C LEU A 347 24.44 13.80 26.45
N LEU A 348 24.36 13.81 27.79
CA LEU A 348 25.56 13.73 28.64
C LEU A 348 26.23 12.36 28.53
N VAL A 349 25.43 11.30 28.39
CA VAL A 349 25.93 9.92 28.32
C VAL A 349 26.32 9.50 26.91
N ARG A 350 25.54 9.91 25.91
CA ARG A 350 25.61 9.45 24.51
C ARG A 350 25.72 10.61 23.51
N GLY A 351 26.20 11.78 23.91
CA GLY A 351 26.32 12.94 23.02
C GLY A 351 27.38 12.78 21.92
N HIS A 352 27.05 13.20 20.70
CA HIS A 352 28.04 13.35 19.62
C HIS A 352 28.75 14.70 19.75
N LYS A 353 30.06 14.75 19.45
CA LYS A 353 30.90 15.95 19.57
C LYS A 353 30.30 17.19 18.88
N ASP A 354 29.91 17.06 17.62
CA ASP A 354 29.41 18.21 16.84
C ASP A 354 27.88 18.36 16.86
N ILE A 355 27.13 17.24 16.89
CA ILE A 355 25.66 17.26 16.82
C ILE A 355 25.02 17.45 18.20
N GLY A 356 25.64 16.91 19.27
CA GLY A 356 25.12 16.98 20.64
C GLY A 356 24.87 18.41 21.13
N PRO A 357 25.80 19.37 20.93
CA PRO A 357 25.57 20.78 21.28
C PRO A 357 24.37 21.40 20.56
N GLU A 358 24.15 21.06 19.29
CA GLU A 358 23.01 21.52 18.50
C GLU A 358 21.70 20.94 19.05
N VAL A 359 21.65 19.63 19.34
CA VAL A 359 20.47 19.01 19.96
C VAL A 359 20.14 19.68 21.29
N ARG A 360 21.15 19.91 22.15
CA ARG A 360 20.98 20.60 23.44
C ARG A 360 20.39 21.99 23.25
N ARG A 361 20.92 22.77 22.29
CA ARG A 361 20.40 24.12 21.99
C ARG A 361 18.93 24.08 21.60
N GLU A 362 18.55 23.17 20.70
CA GLU A 362 17.16 23.04 20.25
C GLU A 362 16.22 22.58 21.36
N LEU A 363 16.66 21.65 22.23
CA LEU A 363 15.86 21.21 23.37
C LEU A 363 15.65 22.32 24.40
N LEU A 364 16.68 23.11 24.72
CA LEU A 364 16.56 24.24 25.65
C LEU A 364 15.73 25.40 25.09
N ALA A 365 15.69 25.56 23.76
CA ALA A 365 14.85 26.57 23.11
C ALA A 365 13.36 26.18 23.02
N GLY A 366 13.00 24.94 23.39
CA GLY A 366 11.63 24.47 23.36
C GLY A 366 10.80 24.93 24.54
N ARG A 367 9.50 25.16 24.32
CA ARG A 367 8.53 25.43 25.39
C ARG A 367 7.86 24.13 25.85
N ASN A 368 7.36 24.11 27.08
CA ASN A 368 6.65 22.94 27.61
C ASN A 368 5.28 22.80 26.94
N ARG A 369 4.92 21.58 26.51
CA ARG A 369 3.60 21.26 25.94
C ARG A 369 2.45 21.76 26.81
N ALA A 370 2.55 21.58 28.13
CA ALA A 370 1.51 21.99 29.08
C ALA A 370 1.30 23.52 29.13
N ALA A 371 2.27 24.32 28.70
CA ALA A 371 2.15 25.78 28.67
C ALA A 371 1.40 26.29 27.43
N ALA A 372 1.25 25.47 26.38
CA ALA A 372 0.54 25.86 25.16
C ALA A 372 -0.99 25.82 25.32
N ASP A 373 -1.52 24.89 26.12
CA ASP A 373 -2.96 24.79 26.42
C ASP A 373 -3.44 25.87 27.42
N GLY A 374 -2.52 26.55 28.11
CA GLY A 374 -2.83 27.61 29.09
C GLY A 374 -3.11 28.99 28.49
N GLN A 375 -2.95 29.19 27.17
CA GLN A 375 -3.18 30.49 26.50
C GLN A 375 -4.48 30.54 25.65
N GLY A 376 -5.37 29.56 25.82
CA GLY A 376 -6.69 29.52 25.16
C GLY A 376 -7.86 30.07 25.99
N GLY A 377 -7.62 30.51 27.23
CA GLY A 377 -8.62 31.19 28.07
C GLY A 377 -8.49 32.71 27.92
N GLY A 378 -9.17 33.30 26.94
CA GLY A 378 -9.20 34.74 26.77
C GLY A 378 -9.90 35.41 27.96
N GLU A 379 -9.12 35.96 28.89
CA GLU A 379 -9.58 37.12 29.65
C GLU A 379 -9.71 38.29 28.66
N MET A 380 -10.95 38.60 28.28
CA MET A 380 -11.28 39.88 27.67
C MET A 380 -10.97 40.99 28.68
N GLN A 381 -9.78 41.58 28.57
CA GLN A 381 -9.55 42.93 29.06
C GLN A 381 -10.32 43.90 28.14
N ILE A 382 -11.51 44.29 28.58
CA ILE A 382 -12.23 45.43 28.02
C ILE A 382 -11.54 46.67 28.60
N ASP A 383 -10.59 47.23 27.86
CA ASP A 383 -10.03 48.53 28.19
C ASP A 383 -11.05 49.60 27.81
N ALA A 384 -11.57 50.25 28.84
CA ALA A 384 -12.63 51.23 28.79
C ALA A 384 -12.10 52.58 28.31
N LEU A 385 -12.10 52.85 27.00
CA LEU A 385 -11.89 54.20 26.45
C LEU A 385 -12.42 54.24 25.01
N GLU A 386 -13.71 54.56 24.85
CA GLU A 386 -14.28 55.40 23.78
C GLU A 386 -15.81 55.43 23.94
N ARG A 387 -16.31 56.36 24.78
CA ARG A 387 -17.69 56.81 24.67
C ARG A 387 -17.77 57.71 23.44
N ARG A 388 -18.27 57.18 22.32
CA ARG A 388 -18.82 58.01 21.25
C ARG A 388 -20.32 58.17 21.50
N ASP A 389 -20.66 59.44 21.66
CA ASP A 389 -21.99 60.02 21.75
C ASP A 389 -22.54 60.10 20.33
N ASP A 390 -23.46 59.20 19.97
CA ASP A 390 -24.24 59.29 18.74
C ASP A 390 -25.71 59.32 19.16
N GLY A 391 -26.26 60.53 19.18
CA GLY A 391 -27.66 60.82 19.47
C GLY A 391 -28.61 60.16 18.47
N ASP A 392 -29.62 59.50 19.03
CA ASP A 392 -30.78 58.98 18.30
C ASP A 392 -32.04 59.68 18.82
N ASP A 393 -32.41 60.74 18.10
CA ASP A 393 -33.69 61.41 18.13
C ASP A 393 -34.75 60.47 17.53
N THR A 394 -35.56 59.82 18.36
CA THR A 394 -36.83 59.25 17.92
C THR A 394 -37.96 59.73 18.81
N MET A 395 -38.78 60.59 18.20
CA MET A 395 -40.02 61.17 18.69
C MET A 395 -41.01 60.13 19.25
N ASP A 396 -41.41 60.33 20.49
CA ASP A 396 -42.55 59.66 21.11
C ASP A 396 -43.85 60.38 20.72
N MET A 397 -44.71 59.67 19.99
CA MET A 397 -46.10 60.08 19.72
C MET A 397 -47.02 59.09 20.43
N THR A 398 -47.91 59.65 21.26
CA THR A 398 -49.07 59.04 21.94
C THR A 398 -48.76 58.18 23.17
N ARG A 399 -49.36 58.41 24.34
CA ARG A 399 -50.73 58.86 24.63
C ARG A 399 -50.87 59.51 26.00
#